data_AF-A0A3Q0JET4-F1
#
_entry.id   AF-A0A3Q0JET4-F1
#
_cell.length_a   1.000
_cell.length_b   1.000
_cell.length_c   1.000
_cell.angle_alpha   90.00
_cell.angle_beta   90.00
_cell.angle_gamma   90.00
#
_symmetry.space_group_name_H-M   'P 1'
#
loop_
_entity.id
_entity.type
_entity.pdbx_description
1 polymer ?
#
loop_
_entity_poly.entity_id
_entity_poly.type
_entity_poly.pdbx_seq_one_letter_code
_entity_poly.pdbx_strand_id
1 'polypeptide(L)'
;MTLHEKKLNFKTHLVNLASNEQYESWFLEVNPLGEVPVLVDGVKIIPDSKRIIQYVEDNFSNGYKRLLPTDMDSKMDVIALRDEIDSLPVGLITKGAPHHPDFLLNPKSPFLPSNRAFMMDNQSRKPQVIRKAADVNPSISDILLDKATRQEQFNKELNNVQNYEQALERVDEVMNRIEAILIENNKGNETSIAIKVMKLPLWSKKKQKQKFHVLLLKKKNQPSYAPRAPFQ
;
A
#
# COMPACT_ATOMS: atom_id res chain seq x y z
N MET A 1 -1.61 9.93 1.43
CA MET A 1 -2.60 10.57 2.32
C MET A 1 -1.91 11.25 3.51
N THR A 2 -1.17 10.50 4.33
CA THR A 2 -0.50 10.96 5.56
C THR A 2 0.30 12.26 5.42
N LEU A 3 1.19 12.36 4.42
CA LEU A 3 1.98 13.57 4.19
C LEU A 3 1.09 14.80 3.87
N HIS A 4 -0.01 14.60 3.14
CA HIS A 4 -0.96 15.68 2.82
C HIS A 4 -1.75 16.13 4.06
N GLU A 5 -2.23 15.19 4.87
CA GLU A 5 -2.95 15.50 6.12
C GLU A 5 -2.10 16.32 7.09
N LYS A 6 -0.80 16.02 7.16
CA LYS A 6 0.16 16.80 7.95
C LYS A 6 0.71 18.02 7.23
N LYS A 7 0.26 18.31 6.00
CA LYS A 7 0.70 19.45 5.16
C LYS A 7 2.23 19.53 4.99
N LEU A 8 2.88 18.38 4.88
CA LEU A 8 4.32 18.30 4.67
C LEU A 8 4.67 18.59 3.20
N ASN A 9 5.77 19.29 2.97
CA ASN A 9 6.29 19.54 1.63
C ASN A 9 7.13 18.35 1.18
N PHE A 10 6.68 17.68 0.13
CA PHE A 10 7.39 16.57 -0.49
C PHE A 10 7.36 16.68 -2.02
N LYS A 11 8.30 16.00 -2.66
CA LYS A 11 8.40 15.79 -4.09
C LYS A 11 8.06 14.34 -4.39
N THR A 12 7.21 14.12 -5.38
CA THR A 12 6.89 12.77 -5.85
C THR A 12 7.84 12.34 -6.96
N HIS A 13 8.29 11.09 -6.89
CA HIS A 13 8.93 10.35 -7.96
C HIS A 13 7.99 9.20 -8.33
N LEU A 14 7.66 9.07 -9.61
CA LEU A 14 6.74 8.04 -10.08
C LEU A 14 7.56 6.83 -10.52
N VAL A 15 7.13 5.64 -10.12
CA VAL A 15 7.73 4.36 -10.53
C VAL A 15 6.70 3.59 -11.34
N ASN A 16 7.05 3.24 -12.57
CA ASN A 16 6.19 2.53 -13.49
C ASN A 16 6.28 1.01 -13.27
N LEU A 17 5.31 0.50 -12.53
CA LEU A 17 5.20 -0.93 -12.26
C LEU A 17 4.87 -1.78 -13.50
N ALA A 18 4.28 -1.17 -14.54
CA ALA A 18 3.94 -1.89 -15.77
C ALA A 18 5.19 -2.17 -16.62
N SER A 19 6.21 -1.32 -16.55
CA SER A 19 7.52 -1.53 -17.17
C SER A 19 8.53 -2.20 -16.22
N ASN A 20 8.10 -2.61 -15.02
CA ASN A 20 8.95 -3.19 -14.00
C ASN A 20 10.08 -2.26 -13.50
N GLU A 21 9.87 -0.94 -13.53
CA GLU A 21 10.88 0.05 -13.14
C GLU A 21 11.38 -0.13 -11.69
N GLN A 22 10.58 -0.73 -10.81
CA GLN A 22 10.98 -1.06 -9.44
C GLN A 22 12.09 -2.12 -9.34
N TYR A 23 12.47 -2.75 -10.44
CA TYR A 23 13.59 -3.70 -10.52
C TYR A 23 14.80 -3.13 -11.28
N GLU A 24 14.75 -1.85 -11.65
CA GLU A 24 15.92 -1.13 -12.14
C GLU A 24 16.91 -0.87 -11.00
N SER A 25 18.21 -0.86 -11.32
CA SER A 25 19.28 -0.76 -10.31
C SER A 25 19.11 0.48 -9.41
N TRP A 26 18.72 1.62 -9.97
CA TRP A 26 18.53 2.86 -9.20
C TRP A 26 17.46 2.73 -8.09
N PHE A 27 16.40 1.94 -8.32
CA PHE A 27 15.35 1.74 -7.33
C PHE A 27 15.75 0.65 -6.33
N LEU A 28 16.42 -0.40 -6.81
CA LEU A 28 16.90 -1.48 -5.96
C LEU A 28 18.00 -1.04 -4.98
N GLU A 29 18.80 -0.04 -5.34
CA GLU A 29 19.71 0.66 -4.41
C GLU A 29 18.96 1.33 -3.25
N VAL A 30 17.74 1.83 -3.52
CA VAL A 30 16.89 2.45 -2.50
C VAL A 30 16.13 1.39 -1.69
N ASN A 31 15.55 0.39 -2.36
CA ASN A 31 14.83 -0.70 -1.71
C ASN A 31 15.14 -2.03 -2.42
N PRO A 32 16.01 -2.89 -1.85
CA PRO A 32 16.37 -4.18 -2.44
C PRO A 32 15.20 -5.12 -2.68
N LEU A 33 14.07 -4.93 -1.98
CA LEU A 33 12.86 -5.71 -2.21
C LEU A 33 12.13 -5.28 -3.50
N GLY A 34 12.42 -4.12 -4.08
CA GLY A 34 11.72 -3.61 -5.27
C GLY A 34 10.23 -3.35 -4.99
N GLU A 35 9.92 -2.82 -3.81
CA GLU A 35 8.54 -2.53 -3.39
C GLU A 35 8.30 -1.05 -3.19
N VAL A 36 7.09 -0.62 -3.57
CA VAL A 36 6.58 0.72 -3.34
C VAL A 36 5.45 0.66 -2.32
N PRO A 37 5.24 1.71 -1.50
CA PRO A 37 5.96 2.99 -1.48
C PRO A 37 7.29 2.95 -0.69
N VAL A 38 8.15 3.95 -0.95
CA VAL A 38 9.34 4.26 -0.13
C VAL A 38 9.37 5.77 0.13
N LEU A 39 9.66 6.15 1.38
CA LEU A 39 9.94 7.52 1.78
C LEU A 39 11.45 7.70 1.97
N VAL A 40 12.00 8.75 1.38
CA VAL A 40 13.40 9.16 1.65
C VAL A 40 13.40 10.52 2.34
N ASP A 41 14.04 10.57 3.50
CA ASP A 41 14.23 11.78 4.31
C ASP A 41 15.71 11.99 4.61
N GLY A 42 16.36 12.80 3.78
CA GLY A 42 17.82 12.97 3.82
C GLY A 42 18.53 11.65 3.55
N VAL A 43 19.25 11.14 4.55
CA VAL A 43 19.95 9.85 4.49
C VAL A 43 19.10 8.67 4.92
N LYS A 44 17.89 8.90 5.45
CA LYS A 44 17.00 7.84 5.93
C LYS A 44 16.13 7.33 4.80
N ILE A 45 16.10 6.01 4.64
CA ILE A 45 15.20 5.32 3.73
C ILE A 45 14.19 4.53 4.57
N ILE A 46 12.91 4.78 4.35
CA ILE A 46 11.81 4.16 5.08
C ILE A 46 10.92 3.46 4.05
N PRO A 47 11.15 2.16 3.79
CA PRO A 47 10.22 1.34 3.02
C PRO A 47 9.00 0.98 3.88
N ASP A 48 7.99 0.38 3.23
CA ASP A 48 6.70 -0.04 3.83
C ASP A 48 5.79 1.13 4.24
N SER A 49 4.57 1.14 3.68
CA SER A 49 3.56 2.16 3.98
C SER A 49 3.26 2.26 5.48
N LYS A 50 3.27 1.14 6.21
CA LYS A 50 2.97 1.13 7.65
C LYS A 50 4.02 1.87 8.45
N ARG A 51 5.28 1.58 8.14
CA ARG A 51 6.45 2.21 8.76
C ARG A 51 6.58 3.68 8.35
N ILE A 52 6.26 4.03 7.11
CA ILE A 52 6.21 5.42 6.64
C ILE A 52 5.21 6.24 7.47
N ILE A 53 4.01 5.70 7.70
CA ILE A 53 2.98 6.39 8.50
C ILE A 53 3.47 6.64 9.93
N GLN A 54 4.06 5.62 10.57
CA GLN A 54 4.60 5.72 11.93
C GLN A 54 5.75 6.73 12.00
N TYR A 55 6.73 6.63 11.09
CA TYR A 55 7.84 7.59 10.99
C TYR A 55 7.35 9.03 10.88
N VAL A 56 6.37 9.27 10.01
CA VAL A 56 5.80 10.60 9.80
C VAL A 56 5.07 11.10 11.04
N GLU A 57 4.37 10.23 11.77
CA GLU A 57 3.69 10.61 13.01
C GLU A 57 4.69 10.96 14.13
N ASP A 58 5.73 10.15 14.30
CA ASP A 58 6.73 10.33 15.37
C ASP A 58 7.60 11.56 15.12
N ASN A 59 8.13 11.71 13.90
CA ASN A 59 9.11 12.75 13.56
C ASN A 59 8.51 14.12 13.23
N PHE A 60 7.22 14.18 12.91
CA PHE A 60 6.51 15.43 12.59
C PHE A 60 5.30 15.60 13.52
N SER A 61 5.51 15.44 14.82
CA SER A 61 4.49 15.58 15.86
C SER A 61 4.43 17.00 16.46
N ASN A 62 5.53 17.75 16.44
CA ASN A 62 5.62 19.09 17.01
C ASN A 62 5.31 20.17 15.96
N GLY A 63 4.21 20.92 16.16
CA GLY A 63 3.78 21.99 15.25
C GLY A 63 3.00 21.53 14.02
N TYR A 64 2.76 20.22 13.88
CA TYR A 64 1.94 19.63 12.82
C TYR A 64 0.75 18.89 13.43
N LYS A 65 -0.32 18.73 12.64
CA LYS A 65 -1.52 17.99 13.05
C LYS A 65 -1.15 16.54 13.43
N ARG A 66 -1.52 16.09 14.63
CA ARG A 66 -1.42 14.67 15.02
C ARG A 66 -2.48 13.86 14.28
N LEU A 67 -2.09 12.67 13.85
CA LEU A 67 -2.99 11.73 13.18
C LEU A 67 -3.51 10.65 14.14
N LEU A 68 -2.81 10.44 15.26
CA LEU A 68 -3.24 9.55 16.33
C LEU A 68 -3.78 10.35 17.53
N PRO A 69 -4.75 9.78 18.26
CA PRO A 69 -5.16 10.30 19.56
C PRO A 69 -3.98 10.40 20.54
N THR A 70 -4.09 11.32 21.50
CA THR A 70 -3.07 11.53 22.54
C THR A 70 -3.32 10.68 23.78
N ASP A 71 -4.59 10.37 24.07
CA ASP A 71 -4.95 9.43 25.13
C ASP A 71 -4.61 8.01 24.70
N MET A 72 -4.16 7.21 25.67
CA MET A 72 -3.65 5.87 25.39
C MET A 72 -4.75 4.92 24.93
N ASP A 73 -5.94 5.01 25.50
CA ASP A 73 -7.05 4.11 25.20
C ASP A 73 -7.51 4.29 23.74
N SER A 74 -7.85 5.50 23.32
CA SER A 74 -8.26 5.75 21.93
C SER A 74 -7.13 5.47 20.94
N LYS A 75 -5.87 5.69 21.34
CA LYS A 75 -4.72 5.33 20.50
C LYS A 75 -4.62 3.82 20.32
N MET A 76 -4.85 3.03 21.37
CA MET A 76 -4.87 1.58 21.29
C MET A 76 -6.03 1.09 20.42
N ASP A 77 -7.21 1.71 20.50
CA ASP A 77 -8.35 1.37 19.64
C ASP A 77 -8.05 1.61 18.16
N VAL A 78 -7.42 2.75 17.83
CA VAL A 78 -7.00 3.05 16.45
C VAL A 78 -5.95 2.06 15.94
N ILE A 79 -5.02 1.64 16.80
CA ILE A 79 -4.01 0.62 16.45
C ILE A 79 -4.69 -0.73 16.21
N ALA A 80 -5.61 -1.15 17.08
CA ALA A 80 -6.34 -2.40 16.94
C ALA A 80 -7.16 -2.44 15.64
N LEU A 81 -7.90 -1.37 15.34
CA LEU A 81 -8.64 -1.23 14.08
C LEU A 81 -7.74 -1.33 12.85
N ARG A 82 -6.58 -0.66 12.91
CA ARG A 82 -5.59 -0.71 11.83
C ARG A 82 -5.06 -2.12 11.64
N ASP A 83 -4.69 -2.81 12.72
CA ASP A 83 -4.13 -4.16 12.64
C ASP A 83 -5.16 -5.16 12.10
N GLU A 84 -6.44 -4.99 12.44
CA GLU A 84 -7.54 -5.79 11.88
C GLU A 84 -7.66 -5.58 10.35
N ILE A 85 -7.59 -4.33 9.88
CA ILE A 85 -7.60 -4.01 8.44
C ILE A 85 -6.34 -4.56 7.75
N ASP A 86 -5.17 -4.38 8.36
CA ASP A 86 -3.88 -4.86 7.82
C ASP A 86 -3.84 -6.40 7.76
N SER A 87 -4.65 -7.10 8.56
CA SER A 87 -4.76 -8.57 8.55
C SER A 87 -5.43 -9.13 7.27
N LEU A 88 -6.13 -8.29 6.52
CA LEU A 88 -6.86 -8.72 5.34
C LEU A 88 -5.92 -9.20 4.23
N PRO A 89 -6.22 -10.33 3.57
CA PRO A 89 -5.41 -10.88 2.48
C PRO A 89 -5.65 -10.13 1.16
N VAL A 90 -5.49 -8.79 1.16
CA VAL A 90 -5.77 -7.90 0.02
C VAL A 90 -5.04 -8.34 -1.25
N GLY A 91 -3.83 -8.86 -1.10
CA GLY A 91 -3.05 -9.40 -2.21
C GLY A 91 -3.76 -10.56 -2.92
N LEU A 92 -4.29 -11.52 -2.15
CA LEU A 92 -5.03 -12.68 -2.67
C LEU A 92 -6.36 -12.23 -3.30
N ILE A 93 -7.10 -11.34 -2.64
CA ILE A 93 -8.37 -10.82 -3.17
C ILE A 93 -8.14 -10.11 -4.51
N THR A 94 -7.17 -9.20 -4.55
CA THR A 94 -6.90 -8.36 -5.73
C THR A 94 -6.36 -9.17 -6.90
N LYS A 95 -5.39 -10.06 -6.65
CA LYS A 95 -4.71 -10.82 -7.71
C LYS A 95 -5.41 -12.13 -8.04
N GLY A 96 -6.24 -12.64 -7.14
CA GLY A 96 -7.10 -13.81 -7.33
C GLY A 96 -8.39 -13.49 -8.07
N ALA A 97 -8.90 -12.25 -8.02
CA ALA A 97 -10.13 -11.85 -8.71
C ALA A 97 -10.19 -12.28 -10.20
N PRO A 98 -9.14 -12.12 -11.03
CA PRO A 98 -9.15 -12.65 -12.39
C PRO A 98 -9.31 -14.18 -12.46
N HIS A 99 -8.92 -14.94 -11.46
CA HIS A 99 -9.04 -16.40 -11.45
C HIS A 99 -10.48 -16.86 -11.13
N HIS A 100 -11.26 -16.01 -10.45
CA HIS A 100 -12.57 -16.35 -9.87
C HIS A 100 -13.69 -15.40 -10.36
N PRO A 101 -14.02 -15.41 -11.67
CA PRO A 101 -14.96 -14.45 -12.25
C PRO A 101 -16.38 -14.56 -11.67
N ASP A 102 -16.77 -15.72 -11.16
CA ASP A 102 -18.11 -15.96 -10.60
C ASP A 102 -18.39 -15.16 -9.33
N PHE A 103 -17.34 -14.70 -8.64
CA PHE A 103 -17.44 -13.85 -7.46
C PHE A 103 -17.50 -12.34 -7.81
N LEU A 104 -17.43 -11.98 -9.10
CA LEU A 104 -17.38 -10.58 -9.54
C LEU A 104 -18.78 -10.08 -9.96
N LEU A 105 -19.44 -9.35 -9.07
CA LEU A 105 -20.79 -8.81 -9.35
C LEU A 105 -20.78 -7.67 -10.39
N ASN A 106 -19.92 -6.66 -10.20
CA ASN A 106 -19.86 -5.46 -11.04
C ASN A 106 -18.41 -5.01 -11.23
N PRO A 107 -17.60 -5.77 -11.98
CA PRO A 107 -16.18 -5.48 -12.12
C PRO A 107 -15.96 -4.10 -12.74
N LYS A 108 -15.07 -3.32 -12.11
CA LYS A 108 -14.60 -2.03 -12.63
C LYS A 108 -13.19 -2.21 -13.15
N SER A 109 -12.77 -1.33 -14.07
CA SER A 109 -11.36 -1.25 -14.47
C SER A 109 -10.46 -1.12 -13.23
N PRO A 110 -9.35 -1.88 -13.12
CA PRO A 110 -8.76 -2.74 -14.15
C PRO A 110 -9.35 -4.16 -14.28
N PHE A 111 -10.25 -4.60 -13.41
CA PHE A 111 -10.77 -5.99 -13.30
C PHE A 111 -11.86 -6.35 -14.32
N LEU A 112 -11.96 -5.63 -15.44
CA LEU A 112 -12.93 -5.95 -16.48
C LEU A 112 -12.58 -7.29 -17.15
N PRO A 113 -13.57 -8.05 -17.66
CA PRO A 113 -13.31 -9.31 -18.36
C PRO A 113 -12.29 -9.19 -19.50
N SER A 114 -12.31 -8.06 -20.23
CA SER A 114 -11.37 -7.76 -21.32
C SER A 114 -9.90 -7.71 -20.88
N ASN A 115 -9.64 -7.42 -19.60
CA ASN A 115 -8.30 -7.25 -19.05
C ASN A 115 -7.82 -8.51 -18.30
N ARG A 116 -8.71 -9.49 -18.08
CA ARG A 116 -8.47 -10.67 -17.26
C ARG A 116 -7.22 -11.43 -17.68
N ALA A 117 -7.11 -11.77 -18.98
CA ALA A 117 -5.97 -12.52 -19.52
C ALA A 117 -4.65 -11.77 -19.31
N PHE A 118 -4.63 -10.46 -19.58
CA PHE A 118 -3.47 -9.61 -19.34
C PHE A 118 -3.05 -9.56 -17.87
N MET A 119 -4.01 -9.49 -16.94
CA MET A 119 -3.72 -9.50 -15.51
C MET A 119 -3.11 -10.83 -15.06
N MET A 120 -3.70 -11.95 -15.47
CA MET A 120 -3.20 -13.28 -15.15
C MET A 120 -1.79 -13.51 -15.73
N ASP A 121 -1.57 -13.11 -16.98
CA ASP A 121 -0.28 -13.25 -17.66
C ASP A 121 0.82 -12.37 -17.02
N ASN A 122 0.51 -11.11 -16.68
CA ASN A 122 1.45 -10.27 -15.93
C ASN A 122 1.81 -10.86 -14.57
N GLN A 123 0.84 -11.46 -13.88
CA GLN A 123 1.05 -12.07 -12.58
C GLN A 123 1.89 -13.36 -12.68
N SER A 124 1.64 -14.19 -13.70
CA SER A 124 2.36 -15.44 -13.94
C SER A 124 3.81 -15.24 -14.38
N ARG A 125 4.09 -14.18 -15.14
CA ARG A 125 5.44 -13.81 -15.62
C ARG A 125 6.31 -13.10 -14.57
N LYS A 126 5.73 -12.68 -13.44
CA LYS A 126 6.41 -11.87 -12.43
C LYS A 126 7.61 -12.57 -11.77
N PRO A 127 7.56 -13.86 -11.39
CA PRO A 127 8.73 -14.56 -10.86
C PRO A 127 9.93 -14.55 -11.81
N GLN A 128 9.70 -14.73 -13.12
CA GLN A 128 10.76 -14.73 -14.13
C GLN A 128 11.38 -13.34 -14.29
N VAL A 129 10.57 -12.27 -14.23
CA VAL A 129 11.07 -10.89 -14.22
C VAL A 129 11.99 -10.65 -13.02
N ILE A 130 11.60 -11.12 -11.83
CA ILE A 130 12.40 -10.95 -10.62
C ILE A 130 13.71 -11.74 -10.71
N ARG A 131 13.70 -12.97 -11.26
CA ARG A 131 14.93 -13.74 -11.48
C ARG A 131 15.89 -13.04 -12.43
N LYS A 132 15.39 -12.48 -13.54
CA LYS A 132 16.21 -11.67 -14.45
C LYS A 132 16.82 -10.45 -13.76
N ALA A 133 16.07 -9.81 -12.85
CA ALA A 133 16.60 -8.72 -12.04
C ALA A 133 17.71 -9.21 -11.07
N ALA A 134 17.60 -10.44 -10.55
CA ALA A 134 18.62 -11.06 -9.71
C ALA A 134 19.92 -11.34 -10.46
N ASP A 135 19.84 -11.72 -11.75
CA ASP A 135 21.00 -11.98 -12.61
C ASP A 135 21.85 -10.73 -12.82
N VAL A 136 21.20 -9.56 -12.95
CA VAL A 136 21.87 -8.27 -13.22
C VAL A 136 22.22 -7.49 -11.94
N ASN A 137 21.81 -7.95 -10.76
CA ASN A 137 22.14 -7.34 -9.46
C ASN A 137 22.73 -8.36 -8.47
N PRO A 138 24.00 -8.77 -8.64
CA PRO A 138 24.60 -9.85 -7.82
C PRO A 138 24.62 -9.58 -6.31
N SER A 139 24.74 -8.32 -5.89
CA SER A 139 24.83 -7.93 -4.47
C SER A 139 23.54 -8.19 -3.67
N ILE A 140 22.39 -8.29 -4.35
CA ILE A 140 21.07 -8.51 -3.74
C ILE A 140 20.35 -9.72 -4.37
N SER A 141 21.09 -10.57 -5.09
CA SER A 141 20.54 -11.68 -5.86
C SER A 141 19.72 -12.63 -4.97
N ASP A 142 20.25 -12.99 -3.79
CA ASP A 142 19.56 -13.88 -2.84
C ASP A 142 18.19 -13.33 -2.40
N ILE A 143 18.10 -12.01 -2.15
CA ILE A 143 16.86 -11.34 -1.77
C ILE A 143 15.82 -11.44 -2.89
N LEU A 144 16.25 -11.22 -4.14
CA LEU A 144 15.38 -11.27 -5.30
C LEU A 144 14.97 -12.70 -5.64
N LEU A 145 15.87 -13.69 -5.52
CA LEU A 145 15.57 -15.11 -5.75
C LEU A 145 14.57 -15.66 -4.74
N ASP A 146 14.73 -15.30 -3.46
CA ASP A 146 13.76 -15.66 -2.43
C ASP A 146 12.39 -15.02 -2.72
N LYS A 147 12.38 -13.73 -3.09
CA LYS A 147 11.15 -13.04 -3.51
C LYS A 147 10.49 -13.70 -4.73
N ALA A 148 11.27 -14.12 -5.73
CA ALA A 148 10.74 -14.82 -6.90
C ALA A 148 10.06 -16.15 -6.50
N THR A 149 10.69 -16.89 -5.58
CA THR A 149 10.15 -18.16 -5.05
C THR A 149 8.85 -17.93 -4.30
N ARG A 150 8.80 -16.92 -3.41
CA ARG A 150 7.56 -16.54 -2.70
C ARG A 150 6.45 -16.12 -3.68
N GLN A 151 6.81 -15.40 -4.74
CA GLN A 151 5.83 -14.98 -5.75
C GLN A 151 5.29 -16.16 -6.57
N GLU A 152 6.12 -17.17 -6.83
CA GLU A 152 5.73 -18.40 -7.50
C GLU A 152 4.80 -19.26 -6.63
N GLN A 153 5.11 -19.40 -5.34
CA GLN A 153 4.22 -20.07 -4.37
C GLN A 153 2.87 -19.37 -4.30
N PHE A 154 2.87 -18.05 -4.11
CA PHE A 154 1.65 -17.25 -4.08
C PHE A 154 0.82 -17.41 -5.36
N ASN A 155 1.45 -17.46 -6.54
CA ASN A 155 0.75 -17.65 -7.81
C ASN A 155 0.03 -19.01 -7.90
N LYS A 156 0.56 -20.07 -7.27
CA LYS A 156 -0.09 -21.39 -7.24
C LYS A 156 -1.39 -21.36 -6.45
N GLU A 157 -1.46 -20.54 -5.41
CA GLU A 157 -2.63 -20.40 -4.54
C GLU A 157 -3.78 -19.61 -5.19
N LEU A 158 -3.49 -18.76 -6.19
CA LEU A 158 -4.49 -17.85 -6.77
C LEU A 158 -5.68 -18.57 -7.43
N ASN A 159 -5.52 -19.81 -7.89
CA ASN A 159 -6.59 -20.59 -8.51
C ASN A 159 -7.45 -21.38 -7.50
N ASN A 160 -7.09 -21.38 -6.22
CA ASN A 160 -7.81 -22.15 -5.21
C ASN A 160 -9.10 -21.41 -4.81
N VAL A 161 -10.25 -21.94 -5.22
CA VAL A 161 -11.57 -21.35 -4.97
C VAL A 161 -11.88 -21.30 -3.48
N GLN A 162 -11.59 -22.37 -2.73
CA GLN A 162 -11.84 -22.42 -1.28
C GLN A 162 -11.04 -21.36 -0.53
N ASN A 163 -9.75 -21.20 -0.87
CA ASN A 163 -8.92 -20.16 -0.25
C ASN A 163 -9.43 -18.75 -0.59
N TYR A 164 -9.93 -18.56 -1.81
CA TYR A 164 -10.47 -17.27 -2.24
C TYR A 164 -11.80 -16.95 -1.53
N GLU A 165 -12.69 -17.93 -1.39
CA GLU A 165 -13.94 -17.81 -0.65
C GLU A 165 -13.69 -17.47 0.83
N GLN A 166 -12.78 -18.20 1.50
CA GLN A 166 -12.36 -17.89 2.87
C GLN A 166 -11.77 -16.48 3.01
N ALA A 167 -11.04 -16.00 2.00
CA ALA A 167 -10.51 -14.65 2.00
C ALA A 167 -11.62 -13.59 1.90
N LEU A 168 -12.70 -13.86 1.17
CA LEU A 168 -13.87 -12.99 1.09
C LEU A 168 -14.69 -13.02 2.39
N GLU A 169 -14.92 -14.21 2.96
CA GLU A 169 -15.56 -14.35 4.28
C GLU A 169 -14.81 -13.55 5.35
N ARG A 170 -13.48 -13.63 5.35
CA ARG A 170 -12.65 -12.86 6.27
C ARG A 170 -12.81 -11.35 6.09
N VAL A 171 -13.01 -10.87 4.86
CA VAL A 171 -13.32 -9.44 4.62
C VAL A 171 -14.65 -9.08 5.26
N ASP A 172 -15.69 -9.88 5.05
CA ASP A 172 -17.01 -9.62 5.63
C ASP A 172 -16.95 -9.60 7.16
N GLU A 173 -16.26 -10.55 7.78
CA GLU A 173 -16.03 -10.57 9.23
C GLU A 173 -15.37 -9.29 9.75
N VAL A 174 -14.26 -8.89 9.13
CA VAL A 174 -13.49 -7.70 9.54
C VAL A 174 -14.32 -6.44 9.34
N MET A 175 -15.02 -6.30 8.21
CA MET A 175 -15.85 -5.14 7.93
C MET A 175 -17.03 -5.04 8.91
N ASN A 176 -17.67 -6.16 9.27
CA ASN A 176 -18.73 -6.20 10.27
C ASN A 176 -18.21 -5.80 11.66
N ARG A 177 -17.01 -6.26 12.05
CA ARG A 177 -16.37 -5.86 13.32
C ARG A 177 -16.05 -4.38 13.35
N ILE A 178 -15.49 -3.84 12.27
CA ILE A 178 -15.21 -2.40 12.15
C ILE A 178 -16.51 -1.59 12.25
N GLU A 179 -17.57 -2.01 11.56
CA GLU A 179 -18.87 -1.35 11.64
C GLU A 179 -19.43 -1.34 13.06
N ALA A 180 -19.34 -2.46 13.78
CA ALA A 180 -19.77 -2.54 15.18
C ALA A 180 -19.01 -1.55 16.08
N ILE A 181 -17.68 -1.46 15.93
CA ILE A 181 -16.84 -0.51 16.68
C ILE A 181 -17.23 0.94 16.35
N LEU A 182 -17.45 1.25 15.07
CA LEU A 182 -17.87 2.60 14.65
C LEU A 182 -19.26 2.98 15.17
N ILE A 183 -20.19 2.02 15.25
CA ILE A 183 -21.52 2.24 15.83
C ILE A 183 -21.39 2.53 17.33
N GLU A 184 -20.61 1.72 18.05
CA GLU A 184 -20.40 1.90 19.49
C GLU A 184 -19.79 3.27 19.82
N ASN A 185 -18.73 3.66 19.11
CA ASN A 185 -18.06 4.95 19.31
C ASN A 185 -18.94 6.16 18.95
N ASN A 186 -19.92 5.99 18.07
CA ASN A 186 -20.84 7.07 17.70
C ASN A 186 -22.02 7.25 18.66
N LYS A 187 -22.30 6.32 19.59
CA LYS A 187 -23.40 6.45 20.57
C LYS A 187 -23.20 7.60 21.56
N GLY A 188 -22.00 8.20 21.64
CA GLY A 188 -21.72 9.39 22.46
C GLY A 188 -21.86 10.75 21.76
N ASN A 189 -22.11 10.78 20.44
CA ASN A 189 -22.16 12.02 19.63
C ASN A 189 -23.54 12.18 18.93
N GLU A 190 -24.63 12.17 19.70
CA GLU A 190 -26.01 12.23 19.16
C GLU A 190 -26.42 13.55 18.46
N THR A 191 -25.50 14.46 18.12
CA THR A 191 -25.87 15.69 17.37
C THR A 191 -25.02 16.02 16.14
N SER A 192 -24.14 15.15 15.66
CA SER A 192 -23.53 15.35 14.35
C SER A 192 -23.12 14.05 13.69
N ILE A 193 -24.12 13.41 13.09
CA ILE A 193 -24.22 13.08 11.67
C ILE A 193 -25.34 12.06 11.66
N ALA A 194 -26.49 12.45 11.09
CA ALA A 194 -27.41 11.47 10.57
C ALA A 194 -26.63 10.66 9.53
N ILE A 195 -25.99 9.56 9.95
CA ILE A 195 -25.64 8.48 9.06
C ILE A 195 -27.00 7.90 8.69
N LYS A 196 -27.62 8.58 7.72
CA LYS A 196 -28.56 7.99 6.81
C LYS A 196 -27.74 6.84 6.23
N VAL A 197 -27.85 5.66 6.85
CA VAL A 197 -27.57 4.38 6.21
C VAL A 197 -28.61 4.30 5.11
N MET A 198 -28.35 5.09 4.09
CA MET A 198 -28.96 5.00 2.80
C MET A 198 -28.53 3.61 2.39
N LYS A 199 -29.48 2.67 2.38
CA LYS A 199 -29.45 1.52 1.48
C LYS A 199 -29.25 2.10 0.08
N LEU A 200 -28.01 2.44 -0.26
CA LEU A 200 -27.62 2.99 -1.54
C LEU A 200 -26.93 1.85 -2.28
N PRO A 201 -27.38 1.53 -3.50
CA PRO A 201 -26.75 0.54 -4.33
C PRO A 201 -25.30 0.96 -4.60
N LEU A 202 -24.43 -0.03 -4.55
CA LEU A 202 -22.99 0.04 -4.77
C LEU A 202 -22.58 1.07 -5.84
N TRP A 203 -21.86 2.08 -5.35
CA TRP A 203 -20.68 2.68 -5.99
C TRP A 203 -20.89 3.47 -7.29
N SER A 204 -21.34 4.72 -7.15
CA SER A 204 -21.32 5.76 -8.17
C SER A 204 -19.89 6.18 -8.60
N LYS A 205 -19.81 6.60 -9.87
CA LYS A 205 -18.65 6.77 -10.75
C LYS A 205 -17.77 7.96 -10.36
N LYS A 206 -16.45 7.76 -10.32
CA LYS A 206 -15.43 8.71 -10.83
C LYS A 206 -14.11 7.98 -11.06
N LYS A 207 -13.56 8.13 -12.27
CA LYS A 207 -12.33 7.49 -12.75
C LYS A 207 -11.11 7.99 -11.95
N GLN A 208 -10.29 7.09 -11.40
CA GLN A 208 -8.93 7.41 -10.95
C GLN A 208 -7.95 6.44 -11.60
N LYS A 209 -6.97 6.99 -12.33
CA LYS A 209 -5.81 6.28 -12.87
C LYS A 209 -4.91 5.91 -11.68
N GLN A 210 -4.59 4.64 -11.49
CA GLN A 210 -3.65 4.21 -10.46
C GLN A 210 -2.23 4.64 -10.86
N LYS A 211 -1.62 5.50 -10.04
CA LYS A 211 -0.19 5.88 -10.08
C LYS A 211 0.39 5.57 -8.70
N PHE A 212 1.53 4.88 -8.65
CA PHE A 212 2.22 4.57 -7.40
C PHE A 212 3.42 5.52 -7.21
N HIS A 213 3.67 5.92 -5.97
CA HIS A 213 4.42 7.13 -5.61
C HIS A 213 5.61 6.78 -4.71
N VAL A 214 6.78 7.31 -5.05
CA VAL A 214 7.95 7.49 -4.18
C VAL A 214 7.95 8.96 -3.74
N LEU A 215 8.20 9.24 -2.47
CA LEU A 215 8.06 10.59 -1.91
C LEU A 215 9.41 11.02 -1.32
N LEU A 216 9.94 12.15 -1.76
CA LEU A 216 11.16 12.80 -1.25
C LEU A 216 10.78 14.05 -0.45
N LEU A 217 11.19 14.18 0.80
CA LEU A 217 10.93 15.39 1.59
C LEU A 217 11.95 16.50 1.26
N LYS A 218 11.50 17.76 1.13
CA LYS A 218 12.38 18.94 1.11
C LYS A 218 12.29 19.67 2.45
N LYS A 219 13.41 19.78 3.18
CA LYS A 219 13.52 20.62 4.37
C LYS A 219 13.35 22.10 4.01
N LYS A 220 12.55 22.84 4.78
CA LYS A 220 12.57 24.31 4.82
C LYS A 220 13.62 24.77 5.83
N ASN A 221 14.51 25.65 5.39
CA ASN A 221 15.41 26.53 6.14
C ASN A 221 16.43 25.91 7.10
N GLN A 222 17.67 25.74 6.63
CA GLN A 222 18.90 25.92 7.41
C GLN A 222 19.80 26.95 6.69
N PRO A 223 20.56 27.79 7.42
CA PRO A 223 21.36 28.87 6.82
C PRO A 223 22.52 28.30 5.99
N SER A 224 22.88 29.05 4.94
CA SER A 224 23.87 28.71 3.92
C SER A 224 25.22 28.29 4.50
N TYR A 225 25.67 27.07 4.18
CA TYR A 225 27.09 26.74 4.16
C TYR A 225 27.54 26.69 2.69
N ALA A 226 28.59 27.45 2.40
CA ALA A 226 29.19 27.60 1.08
C ALA A 226 29.77 26.25 0.57
N PRO A 227 29.81 26.03 -0.75
CA PRO A 227 30.28 24.77 -1.33
C PRO A 227 31.80 24.62 -1.18
N ARG A 228 32.26 23.46 -0.69
CA ARG A 228 33.62 22.97 -0.94
C ARG A 228 33.63 22.15 -2.23
N ALA A 229 34.65 22.40 -3.04
CA ALA A 229 34.89 21.87 -4.39
C ALA A 229 35.04 20.32 -4.43
N PRO A 230 34.92 19.70 -5.62
CA PRO A 230 34.78 18.25 -5.77
C PRO A 230 36.12 17.52 -5.64
N PHE A 231 36.09 16.32 -5.04
CA PHE A 231 37.20 15.38 -5.16
C PHE A 231 37.04 14.56 -6.44
N GLN A 232 38.16 14.51 -7.17
CA GLN A 232 38.49 13.56 -8.24
C GLN A 232 38.48 12.12 -7.71
#